data_AF-A0A4V2F7K7-F1
#
_entry.id   AF-A0A4V2F7K7-F1
#
_cell.length_a   1.000
_cell.length_b   1.000
_cell.length_c   1.000
_cell.angle_alpha   90.00
_cell.angle_beta   90.00
_cell.angle_gamma   90.00
#
_symmetry.space_group_name_H-M   'P 1'
#
loop_
_entity.id
_entity.type
_entity.pdbx_description
1 polymer ?
#
loop_
_entity_poly.entity_id
_entity_poly.type
_entity_poly.pdbx_seq_one_letter_code
_entity_poly.pdbx_strand_id
1 'polypeptide(L)'
;MELQDFKAMWNTKQQQLEQQLEIHQEQLLAITLQNNKSNFEKYLNFAIVGRYLALVYCLISLGLIASMPYEFRYSIPSGLGALAMLFSFFQHSPLKKSNYRAMNLIELQKNITTFRIHTLKHAKYDKGIVLLWFLTTIPIYLNVFYDIALFSSISHILIFILTVTLIIVVTKILPLDIYKKWDKELREATEKLQEINHYQVGDLKR
;
A
#
# COMPACT_ATOMS: atom_id res chain seq x y z
N MET A 1 -24.19 60.47 -4.84
CA MET A 1 -23.06 59.58 -5.19
C MET A 1 -22.75 59.82 -6.64
N GLU A 2 -21.57 60.34 -6.94
CA GLU A 2 -21.20 60.57 -8.34
C GLU A 2 -20.86 59.24 -9.01
N LEU A 3 -21.08 59.14 -10.32
CA LEU A 3 -20.78 57.93 -11.10
C LEU A 3 -19.31 57.49 -10.94
N GLN A 4 -18.42 58.46 -10.68
CA GLN A 4 -17.01 58.22 -10.40
C GLN A 4 -16.78 57.50 -9.06
N ASP A 5 -17.51 57.87 -8.01
CA ASP A 5 -17.45 57.18 -6.71
C ASP A 5 -17.90 55.72 -6.83
N PHE A 6 -18.96 55.47 -7.60
CA PHE A 6 -19.45 54.11 -7.84
C PHE A 6 -18.42 53.27 -8.62
N LYS A 7 -17.79 53.85 -9.65
CA LYS A 7 -16.76 53.16 -10.45
C LYS A 7 -15.50 52.88 -9.63
N ALA A 8 -15.08 53.81 -8.78
CA ALA A 8 -13.97 53.61 -7.86
C ALA A 8 -14.27 52.48 -6.87
N MET A 9 -15.46 52.53 -6.24
CA MET A 9 -15.90 51.50 -5.28
C MET A 9 -16.04 50.12 -5.94
N TRP A 10 -16.52 50.05 -7.18
CA TRP A 10 -16.58 48.81 -7.96
C TRP A 10 -15.20 48.22 -8.22
N ASN A 11 -14.25 49.04 -8.69
CA ASN A 11 -12.87 48.58 -8.95
C ASN A 11 -12.18 48.11 -7.68
N THR A 12 -12.36 48.81 -6.54
CA THR A 12 -11.81 48.38 -5.25
C THR A 12 -12.42 47.06 -4.81
N LYS A 13 -13.74 46.88 -4.99
CA LYS A 13 -14.41 45.62 -4.65
C LYS A 13 -13.92 44.48 -5.53
N GLN A 14 -13.69 44.75 -6.82
CA GLN A 14 -13.18 43.77 -7.76
C GLN A 14 -11.74 43.34 -7.42
N GLN A 15 -10.85 44.29 -7.10
CA GLN A 15 -9.49 43.98 -6.63
C GLN A 15 -9.49 43.19 -5.32
N GLN A 16 -10.37 43.52 -4.38
CA GLN A 16 -10.52 42.75 -3.14
C GLN A 16 -10.98 41.31 -3.41
N LEU A 17 -11.91 41.12 -4.34
CA LEU A 17 -12.39 39.79 -4.74
C LEU A 17 -11.29 38.99 -5.42
N GLU A 18 -10.51 39.61 -6.32
CA GLU A 18 -9.36 38.97 -6.98
C GLU A 18 -8.30 38.54 -5.96
N GLN A 19 -7.92 39.42 -5.02
CA GLN A 19 -6.98 39.09 -3.95
C GLN A 19 -7.47 37.96 -3.04
N GLN A 20 -8.76 37.98 -2.66
CA GLN A 20 -9.34 36.90 -1.86
C GLN A 20 -9.36 35.58 -2.64
N LEU A 21 -9.64 35.64 -3.94
CA LEU A 21 -9.66 34.47 -4.81
C LEU A 21 -8.27 33.85 -4.95
N GLU A 22 -7.22 34.66 -5.14
CA GLU A 22 -5.82 34.19 -5.14
C GLU A 22 -5.43 33.53 -3.82
N ILE A 23 -5.71 34.18 -2.69
CA ILE A 23 -5.42 33.62 -1.35
C ILE A 23 -6.13 32.28 -1.15
N HIS A 24 -7.41 32.19 -1.53
CA HIS A 24 -8.16 30.95 -1.40
C HIS A 24 -7.65 29.84 -2.34
N GLN A 25 -7.22 30.18 -3.55
CA GLN A 25 -6.58 29.23 -4.46
C GLN A 25 -5.27 28.68 -3.88
N GLU A 26 -4.40 29.53 -3.34
CA GLU A 26 -3.16 29.11 -2.69
C GLU A 26 -3.43 28.19 -1.49
N GLN A 27 -4.41 28.54 -0.66
CA GLN A 27 -4.82 27.72 0.48
C GLN A 27 -5.36 26.34 0.04
N LEU A 28 -6.24 26.31 -0.96
CA LEU A 28 -6.77 25.06 -1.51
C LEU A 28 -5.67 24.17 -2.08
N LEU A 29 -4.69 24.77 -2.75
CA LEU A 29 -3.54 24.06 -3.30
C LEU A 29 -2.68 23.46 -2.18
N ALA A 30 -2.37 24.25 -1.16
CA ALA A 30 -1.61 23.80 0.02
C ALA A 30 -2.31 22.63 0.73
N ILE A 31 -3.63 22.73 0.95
CA ILE A 31 -4.44 21.66 1.57
C ILE A 31 -4.44 20.40 0.70
N THR A 32 -4.64 20.54 -0.61
CA THR A 32 -4.66 19.40 -1.54
C THR A 32 -3.32 18.69 -1.58
N LEU A 33 -2.23 19.44 -1.63
CA LEU A 33 -0.87 18.92 -1.63
C LEU A 33 -0.54 18.23 -0.30
N GLN A 34 -0.93 18.82 0.84
CA GLN A 34 -0.77 18.22 2.16
C GLN A 34 -1.57 16.92 2.31
N ASN A 35 -2.82 16.89 1.86
CA ASN A 35 -3.67 15.70 1.89
C ASN A 35 -3.08 14.57 1.04
N ASN A 36 -2.62 14.87 -0.18
CA ASN A 36 -1.98 13.89 -1.05
C ASN A 36 -0.66 13.36 -0.45
N LYS A 37 0.15 14.21 0.18
CA LYS A 37 1.35 13.79 0.92
C LYS A 37 1.01 12.84 2.07
N SER A 38 0.02 13.20 2.89
CA SER A 38 -0.43 12.39 4.03
C SER A 38 -0.96 11.02 3.60
N ASN A 39 -1.81 10.99 2.57
CA ASN A 39 -2.37 9.75 2.04
C ASN A 39 -1.27 8.86 1.45
N PHE A 40 -0.35 9.43 0.69
CA PHE A 40 0.80 8.69 0.15
C PHE A 40 1.69 8.11 1.26
N GLU A 41 1.99 8.89 2.30
CA GLU A 41 2.74 8.44 3.47
C GLU A 41 2.05 7.26 4.16
N LYS A 42 0.71 7.30 4.29
CA LYS A 42 -0.08 6.20 4.86
C LYS A 42 0.07 4.90 4.06
N TYR A 43 -0.06 4.94 2.73
CA TYR A 43 0.08 3.74 1.91
C TYR A 43 1.50 3.19 1.92
N LEU A 44 2.49 4.07 1.88
CA LEU A 44 3.89 3.68 1.97
C LEU A 44 4.20 3.02 3.33
N ASN A 45 3.71 3.60 4.43
CA ASN A 45 3.87 3.02 5.76
C ASN A 45 3.26 1.62 5.83
N PHE A 46 2.08 1.42 5.24
CA PHE A 46 1.48 0.09 5.18
C PHE A 46 2.32 -0.89 4.35
N ALA A 47 2.86 -0.48 3.21
CA ALA A 47 3.75 -1.31 2.41
C ALA A 47 5.05 -1.67 3.16
N ILE A 48 5.63 -0.73 3.90
CA ILE A 48 6.81 -0.96 4.75
C ILE A 48 6.49 -1.92 5.89
N VAL A 49 5.33 -1.77 6.55
CA VAL A 49 4.86 -2.73 7.56
C VAL A 49 4.69 -4.11 6.95
N GLY A 50 4.08 -4.21 5.77
CA GLY A 50 3.94 -5.47 5.02
C GLY A 50 5.29 -6.14 4.76
N ARG A 51 6.31 -5.36 4.36
CA ARG A 51 7.69 -5.86 4.22
C ARG A 51 8.22 -6.45 5.52
N TYR A 52 8.12 -5.73 6.65
CA TYR A 52 8.61 -6.24 7.93
C TYR A 52 7.82 -7.46 8.43
N LEU A 53 6.51 -7.51 8.16
CA LEU A 53 5.69 -8.69 8.45
C LEU A 53 6.19 -9.94 7.70
N ALA A 54 6.62 -9.80 6.44
CA ALA A 54 7.21 -10.91 5.70
C ALA A 54 8.46 -11.48 6.42
N LEU A 55 9.30 -10.62 7.01
CA LEU A 55 10.45 -11.05 7.80
C LEU A 55 10.01 -11.78 9.08
N VAL A 56 9.01 -11.26 9.79
CA VAL A 56 8.43 -11.93 10.97
C VAL A 56 7.89 -13.32 10.61
N TYR A 57 7.17 -13.45 9.49
CA TYR A 57 6.66 -14.73 9.01
C TYR A 57 7.77 -15.71 8.60
N CYS A 58 8.86 -15.20 8.02
CA CYS A 58 10.06 -16.00 7.77
C CYS A 58 10.65 -16.55 9.08
N LEU A 59 10.79 -15.72 10.12
CA LEU A 59 11.27 -16.17 11.43
C LEU A 59 10.35 -17.19 12.09
N ILE A 60 9.02 -17.04 11.95
CA ILE A 60 8.05 -18.02 12.43
C ILE A 60 8.26 -19.37 11.74
N SER A 61 8.38 -19.39 10.41
CA SER A 61 8.64 -20.63 9.66
C SER A 61 9.95 -21.29 10.09
N LEU A 62 11.01 -20.52 10.32
CA LEU A 62 12.29 -21.03 10.84
C LEU A 62 12.16 -21.59 12.27
N GLY A 63 11.41 -20.93 13.15
CA GLY A 63 11.13 -21.41 14.50
C GLY A 63 10.35 -22.73 14.51
N LEU A 64 9.38 -22.88 13.60
CA LEU A 64 8.64 -24.13 13.43
C LEU A 64 9.54 -25.26 12.92
N ILE A 65 10.43 -24.98 11.96
CA ILE A 65 11.43 -25.95 11.48
C ILE A 65 12.36 -26.38 12.61
N ALA A 66 12.84 -25.44 13.43
CA ALA A 66 13.71 -25.74 14.56
C ALA A 66 13.03 -26.63 15.63
N SER A 67 11.70 -26.58 15.73
CA SER A 67 10.91 -27.42 16.64
C SER A 67 10.75 -28.85 16.14
N MET A 68 10.92 -29.11 14.83
CA MET A 68 10.82 -30.44 14.21
C MET A 68 11.97 -30.71 13.21
N PRO A 69 13.23 -30.73 13.65
CA PRO A 69 14.39 -30.72 12.75
C PRO A 69 14.53 -32.01 11.92
N TYR A 70 13.99 -33.13 12.39
CA TYR A 70 14.12 -34.45 11.73
C TYR A 70 12.93 -34.84 10.85
N GLU A 71 11.85 -34.05 10.86
CA GLU A 71 10.65 -34.34 10.08
C GLU A 71 10.66 -33.58 8.75
N PHE A 72 11.48 -34.08 7.82
CA PHE A 72 11.73 -33.45 6.50
C PHE A 72 10.44 -33.17 5.70
N ARG A 73 9.41 -33.99 5.86
CA ARG A 73 8.11 -33.83 5.18
C ARG A 73 7.39 -32.52 5.53
N TYR A 74 7.65 -31.97 6.71
CA TYR A 74 7.08 -30.70 7.17
C TYR A 74 8.10 -29.56 7.07
N SER A 75 9.37 -29.85 7.36
CA SER A 75 10.44 -28.85 7.39
C SER A 75 10.84 -28.35 6.00
N ILE A 76 10.85 -29.20 4.97
CA ILE A 76 11.18 -28.77 3.60
C ILE A 76 10.14 -27.78 3.05
N PRO A 77 8.82 -28.07 3.07
CA PRO A 77 7.81 -27.10 2.65
C PRO A 77 7.91 -25.79 3.43
N SER A 78 7.98 -25.85 4.77
CA SER A 78 8.10 -24.65 5.61
C SER A 78 9.36 -23.82 5.26
N GLY A 79 10.46 -24.48 4.92
CA GLY A 79 11.69 -23.81 4.45
C GLY A 79 11.50 -23.07 3.13
N LEU A 80 10.77 -23.67 2.17
CA LEU A 80 10.40 -22.98 0.93
C LEU A 80 9.48 -21.78 1.21
N GLY A 81 8.54 -21.91 2.15
CA GLY A 81 7.70 -20.81 2.62
C GLY A 81 8.51 -19.67 3.22
N ALA A 82 9.50 -19.99 4.07
CA ALA A 82 10.41 -19.01 4.66
C ALA A 82 11.23 -18.27 3.60
N LEU A 83 11.80 -19.00 2.63
CA LEU A 83 12.54 -18.42 1.50
C LEU A 83 11.66 -17.50 0.64
N ALA A 84 10.41 -17.90 0.37
CA ALA A 84 9.47 -17.06 -0.38
C ALA A 84 9.15 -15.75 0.36
N MET A 85 8.96 -15.81 1.68
CA MET A 85 8.77 -14.62 2.51
C MET A 85 10.02 -13.73 2.56
N LEU A 86 11.20 -14.33 2.64
CA LEU A 86 12.46 -13.61 2.57
C LEU A 86 12.66 -12.91 1.21
N PHE A 87 12.30 -13.59 0.13
CA PHE A 87 12.31 -12.99 -1.21
C PHE A 87 11.36 -11.79 -1.30
N SER A 88 10.14 -11.90 -0.76
CA SER A 88 9.19 -10.79 -0.68
C SER A 88 9.76 -9.59 0.09
N PHE A 89 10.49 -9.84 1.19
CA PHE A 89 11.16 -8.78 1.94
C PHE A 89 12.16 -8.01 1.07
N PHE A 90 13.02 -8.72 0.32
CA PHE A 90 14.01 -8.08 -0.55
C PHE A 90 13.38 -7.34 -1.72
N GLN A 91 12.31 -7.88 -2.28
CA GLN A 91 11.54 -7.27 -3.37
C GLN A 91 10.97 -5.90 -2.98
N HIS A 92 10.55 -5.72 -1.73
CA HIS A 92 10.06 -4.44 -1.19
C HIS A 92 11.16 -3.60 -0.50
N SER A 93 12.42 -4.04 -0.51
CA SER A 93 13.56 -3.29 0.05
C SER A 93 13.75 -1.87 -0.56
N PRO A 94 13.49 -1.65 -1.86
CA PRO A 94 13.58 -0.30 -2.46
C PRO A 94 12.59 0.71 -1.87
N LEU A 95 11.53 0.27 -1.19
CA LEU A 95 10.58 1.15 -0.50
C LEU A 95 11.25 1.71 0.76
N LYS A 96 11.72 2.95 0.67
CA LYS A 96 12.30 3.69 1.80
C LYS A 96 11.36 4.81 2.23
N LYS A 97 11.30 5.08 3.53
CA LYS A 97 10.73 6.34 4.04
C LYS A 97 11.60 7.49 3.53
N SER A 98 11.20 8.15 2.45
CA SER A 98 11.77 9.45 2.10
C SER A 98 11.05 10.56 2.90
N ASN A 99 11.67 11.74 3.01
CA ASN A 99 11.03 12.90 3.62
C ASN A 99 10.09 13.60 2.63
N TYR A 100 8.93 12.98 2.37
CA TYR A 100 7.95 13.47 1.38
C TYR A 100 7.31 14.81 1.77
N ARG A 101 7.44 15.25 3.03
CA ARG A 101 6.99 16.57 3.48
C ARG A 101 7.73 17.70 2.77
N ALA A 102 9.01 17.50 2.47
CA ALA A 102 9.85 18.49 1.80
C ALA A 102 9.77 18.45 0.26
N MET A 103 9.08 17.47 -0.33
CA MET A 103 9.04 17.31 -1.78
C MET A 103 8.16 18.34 -2.49
N ASN A 104 8.61 18.74 -3.68
CA ASN A 104 7.83 19.58 -4.60
C ASN A 104 6.72 18.76 -5.31
N LEU A 105 5.80 19.45 -5.99
CA LEU A 105 4.63 18.83 -6.62
C LEU A 105 5.00 17.79 -7.69
N ILE A 106 6.01 18.09 -8.52
CA ILE A 106 6.47 17.21 -9.61
C ILE A 106 7.12 15.93 -9.04
N GLU A 107 7.94 16.07 -8.02
CA GLU A 107 8.62 14.97 -7.34
C GLU A 107 7.62 14.07 -6.61
N LEU A 108 6.60 14.66 -5.97
CA LEU A 108 5.50 13.92 -5.35
C LEU A 108 4.73 13.08 -6.40
N GLN A 109 4.37 13.68 -7.54
CA GLN A 109 3.69 12.96 -8.63
C GLN A 109 4.52 11.80 -9.18
N LYS A 110 5.82 12.04 -9.41
CA LYS A 110 6.75 11.00 -9.90
C LYS A 110 6.82 9.84 -8.91
N ASN A 111 6.96 10.14 -7.62
CA ASN A 111 7.05 9.11 -6.58
C ASN A 111 5.75 8.33 -6.39
N ILE A 112 4.58 9.00 -6.42
CA ILE A 112 3.27 8.34 -6.40
C ILE A 112 3.14 7.37 -7.59
N THR A 113 3.54 7.82 -8.78
CA THR A 113 3.46 7.00 -10.01
C THR A 113 4.40 5.80 -9.95
N THR A 114 5.66 6.00 -9.54
CA THR A 114 6.63 4.91 -9.39
C THR A 114 6.15 3.89 -8.35
N PHE A 115 5.65 4.35 -7.20
CA PHE A 115 5.09 3.49 -6.17
C PHE A 115 3.89 2.70 -6.68
N ARG A 116 2.98 3.33 -7.43
CA ARG A 116 1.80 2.67 -8.01
C ARG A 116 2.19 1.58 -9.00
N ILE A 117 3.13 1.85 -9.92
CA ILE A 117 3.64 0.86 -10.88
C ILE A 117 4.28 -0.32 -10.16
N HIS A 118 5.13 -0.05 -9.16
CA HIS A 118 5.77 -1.08 -8.35
C HIS A 118 4.74 -1.95 -7.63
N THR A 119 3.76 -1.31 -6.98
CA THR A 119 2.69 -1.97 -6.22
C THR A 119 1.82 -2.84 -7.11
N LEU A 120 1.43 -2.35 -8.30
CA LEU A 120 0.64 -3.12 -9.27
C LEU A 120 1.42 -4.31 -9.85
N LYS A 121 2.70 -4.12 -10.19
CA LYS A 121 3.56 -5.20 -10.70
C LYS A 121 3.66 -6.35 -9.70
N HIS A 122 3.69 -6.03 -8.42
CA HIS A 122 3.95 -6.99 -7.35
C HIS A 122 2.71 -7.48 -6.61
N ALA A 123 1.54 -6.85 -6.79
CA ALA A 123 0.28 -7.25 -6.15
C ALA A 123 -0.09 -8.73 -6.34
N LYS A 124 0.08 -9.28 -7.55
CA LYS A 124 -0.21 -10.69 -7.83
C LYS A 124 0.80 -11.62 -7.14
N TYR A 125 2.08 -11.21 -7.13
CA TYR A 125 3.16 -11.97 -6.49
C TYR A 125 3.01 -11.98 -4.97
N ASP A 126 2.72 -10.84 -4.35
CA ASP A 126 2.53 -10.72 -2.90
C ASP A 126 1.40 -11.66 -2.42
N LYS A 127 0.25 -11.66 -3.12
CA LYS A 127 -0.86 -12.59 -2.82
C LYS A 127 -0.46 -14.05 -2.98
N GLY A 128 0.29 -14.36 -4.03
CA GLY A 128 0.77 -15.72 -4.30
C GLY A 128 1.76 -16.21 -3.24
N ILE A 129 2.70 -15.36 -2.81
CA ILE A 129 3.68 -15.67 -1.78
C ILE A 129 3.00 -15.91 -0.43
N VAL A 130 2.04 -15.06 -0.06
CA VAL A 130 1.28 -15.25 1.19
C VAL A 130 0.48 -16.57 1.15
N LEU A 131 -0.16 -16.89 0.03
CA LEU A 131 -0.88 -18.15 -0.12
C LEU A 131 0.05 -19.37 -0.04
N LEU A 132 1.20 -19.30 -0.71
CA LEU A 132 2.23 -20.34 -0.67
C LEU A 132 2.75 -20.53 0.75
N TRP A 133 2.97 -19.44 1.48
CA TRP A 133 3.40 -19.49 2.87
C TRP A 133 2.37 -20.18 3.78
N PHE A 134 1.08 -19.89 3.61
CA PHE A 134 0.03 -20.61 4.35
C PHE A 134 0.04 -22.11 4.01
N LEU A 135 0.09 -22.47 2.73
CA LEU A 135 0.12 -23.86 2.29
C LEU A 135 1.30 -24.65 2.87
N THR A 136 2.44 -23.99 3.04
CA THR A 136 3.68 -24.61 3.51
C THR A 136 3.83 -24.60 5.03
N THR A 137 3.28 -23.59 5.72
CA THR A 137 3.46 -23.40 7.17
C THR A 137 2.32 -23.99 8.00
N ILE A 138 1.09 -24.06 7.47
CA ILE A 138 -0.05 -24.67 8.18
C ILE A 138 0.21 -26.14 8.55
N PRO A 139 0.79 -27.00 7.69
CA PRO A 139 1.07 -28.39 8.02
C PRO A 139 1.94 -28.57 9.26
N ILE A 140 3.05 -27.82 9.33
CA ILE A 140 3.97 -27.90 10.46
C ILE A 140 3.36 -27.25 11.71
N TYR A 141 2.57 -26.19 11.55
CA TYR A 141 1.86 -25.54 12.65
C TYR A 141 0.83 -26.48 13.30
N LEU A 142 0.00 -27.16 12.50
CA LEU A 142 -0.98 -28.12 13.00
C LEU A 142 -0.32 -29.29 13.73
N ASN A 143 0.83 -29.75 13.23
CA ASN A 143 1.57 -30.84 13.86
C ASN A 143 2.21 -30.41 15.19
N VAL A 144 2.83 -29.22 15.25
CA VAL A 144 3.52 -28.73 16.46
C VAL A 144 2.55 -28.38 17.59
N PHE A 145 1.39 -27.79 17.30
CA PHE A 145 0.51 -27.24 18.32
C PHE A 145 -0.72 -28.10 18.64
N TYR A 146 -1.14 -28.97 17.72
CA TYR A 146 -2.35 -29.78 17.88
C TYR A 146 -2.07 -31.28 17.76
N ASP A 147 -0.80 -31.69 17.60
CA ASP A 147 -0.39 -33.08 17.36
C ASP A 147 -1.10 -33.73 16.14
N ILE A 148 -1.55 -32.91 15.19
CA ILE A 148 -2.24 -33.36 13.98
C ILE A 148 -1.18 -33.70 12.93
N ALA A 149 -0.75 -34.95 12.91
CA ALA A 149 0.12 -35.47 11.87
C ALA A 149 -0.66 -35.62 10.55
N LEU A 150 -0.45 -34.68 9.63
CA LEU A 150 -1.21 -34.50 8.39
C LEU A 150 -1.18 -35.74 7.48
N PHE A 151 -0.05 -36.46 7.47
CA PHE A 151 0.14 -37.65 6.64
C PHE A 151 -0.32 -38.96 7.27
N SER A 152 -0.88 -38.91 8.49
CA SER A 152 -1.27 -40.12 9.22
C SER A 152 -2.70 -40.58 8.94
N SER A 153 -3.60 -39.69 8.50
CA SER A 153 -5.01 -39.99 8.28
C SER A 153 -5.63 -39.11 7.22
N ILE A 154 -6.56 -39.67 6.43
CA ILE A 154 -7.39 -38.93 5.47
C ILE A 154 -8.18 -37.82 6.17
N SER A 155 -8.61 -38.03 7.41
CA SER A 155 -9.32 -37.01 8.20
C SER A 155 -8.45 -35.78 8.46
N HIS A 156 -7.14 -35.96 8.69
CA HIS A 156 -6.22 -34.84 8.90
C HIS A 156 -5.96 -34.04 7.61
N ILE A 157 -5.93 -34.73 6.47
CA ILE A 157 -5.87 -34.09 5.15
C ILE A 157 -7.12 -33.26 4.89
N LEU A 158 -8.31 -33.76 5.24
CA LEU A 158 -9.56 -33.00 5.09
C LEU A 158 -9.59 -31.74 5.97
N ILE A 159 -9.11 -31.83 7.22
CA ILE A 159 -8.97 -30.67 8.11
C ILE A 159 -8.03 -29.62 7.50
N PHE A 160 -6.90 -30.05 6.93
CA PHE A 160 -5.98 -29.16 6.24
C PHE A 160 -6.63 -28.45 5.05
N ILE A 161 -7.30 -29.20 4.17
CA ILE A 161 -8.01 -28.64 3.01
C ILE A 161 -9.04 -27.62 3.47
N LEU A 162 -9.85 -27.96 4.48
CA LEU A 162 -10.89 -27.07 5.01
C LEU A 162 -10.29 -25.78 5.59
N THR A 163 -9.16 -25.89 6.29
CA THR A 163 -8.44 -24.74 6.86
C THR A 163 -7.90 -23.81 5.75
N VAL A 164 -7.28 -24.39 4.72
CA VAL A 164 -6.77 -23.63 3.57
C VAL A 164 -7.91 -22.97 2.79
N THR A 165 -9.00 -23.69 2.53
CA THR A 165 -10.19 -23.15 1.85
C THR A 165 -10.80 -22.01 2.65
N LEU A 166 -10.92 -22.14 3.97
CA LEU A 166 -11.42 -21.08 4.83
C LEU A 166 -10.54 -19.82 4.74
N ILE A 167 -9.21 -19.97 4.76
CA ILE A 167 -8.28 -18.83 4.60
C ILE A 167 -8.44 -18.17 3.21
N ILE A 168 -8.59 -18.94 2.14
CA ILE A 168 -8.83 -18.40 0.79
C ILE A 168 -10.16 -17.64 0.73
N VAL A 169 -11.20 -18.18 1.36
CA VAL A 169 -12.53 -17.54 1.41
C VAL A 169 -12.46 -16.25 2.22
N VAL A 170 -11.85 -16.26 3.41
CA VAL A 170 -11.66 -15.08 4.25
C VAL A 170 -10.86 -14.00 3.52
N THR A 171 -9.77 -14.37 2.84
CA THR A 171 -8.95 -13.41 2.07
C THR A 171 -9.65 -12.87 0.82
N LYS A 172 -10.64 -13.58 0.26
CA LYS A 172 -11.47 -13.10 -0.86
C LYS A 172 -12.70 -12.30 -0.44
N ILE A 173 -13.36 -12.67 0.66
CA ILE A 173 -14.61 -12.05 1.14
C ILE A 173 -14.34 -10.76 1.92
N LEU A 174 -13.26 -10.72 2.72
CA LEU A 174 -12.80 -9.44 3.26
C LEU A 174 -12.38 -8.55 2.09
N PRO A 175 -12.66 -7.23 2.11
CA PRO A 175 -12.28 -6.29 1.06
C PRO A 175 -10.77 -6.00 1.10
N LEU A 176 -9.97 -7.07 1.08
CA LEU A 176 -8.52 -7.11 1.09
C LEU A 176 -7.94 -6.98 -0.32
N ASP A 177 -8.73 -6.53 -1.31
CA ASP A 177 -8.20 -6.03 -2.58
C ASP A 177 -7.62 -4.60 -2.39
N ILE A 178 -6.86 -4.44 -1.30
CA ILE A 178 -6.17 -3.23 -0.85
C ILE A 178 -5.43 -2.59 -2.02
N TYR A 179 -4.79 -3.41 -2.85
CA TYR A 179 -4.06 -2.98 -4.04
C TYR A 179 -4.94 -2.28 -5.08
N LYS A 180 -6.17 -2.75 -5.34
CA LYS A 180 -7.10 -2.07 -6.28
C LYS A 180 -7.64 -0.77 -5.70
N LYS A 181 -7.95 -0.77 -4.40
CA LYS A 181 -8.40 0.45 -3.71
C LYS A 181 -7.30 1.52 -3.75
N TRP A 182 -6.07 1.13 -3.42
CA TRP A 182 -4.91 2.02 -3.47
C TRP A 182 -4.61 2.50 -4.88
N ASP A 183 -4.70 1.63 -5.90
CA ASP A 183 -4.50 2.06 -7.29
C ASP A 183 -5.50 3.16 -7.69
N LYS A 184 -6.79 2.99 -7.34
CA LYS A 184 -7.82 4.00 -7.58
C LYS A 184 -7.50 5.31 -6.85
N GLU A 185 -7.25 5.25 -5.55
CA GLU A 185 -6.98 6.44 -4.72
C GLU A 185 -5.68 7.18 -5.14
N LEU A 186 -4.63 6.44 -5.52
CA LEU A 186 -3.36 7.01 -6.01
C LEU A 186 -3.51 7.59 -7.42
N ARG A 187 -4.35 7.00 -8.28
CA ARG A 187 -4.65 7.54 -9.61
C ARG A 187 -5.41 8.85 -9.50
N GLU A 188 -6.47 8.90 -8.69
CA GLU A 188 -7.22 10.13 -8.42
C GLU A 188 -6.33 11.23 -7.83
N ALA A 189 -5.39 10.88 -6.93
CA ALA A 189 -4.42 11.83 -6.40
C ALA A 189 -3.48 12.37 -7.49
N THR A 190 -3.01 11.50 -8.40
CA THR A 190 -2.15 11.92 -9.52
C THR A 190 -2.89 12.83 -10.49
N GLU A 191 -4.13 12.49 -10.86
CA GLU A 191 -4.99 13.26 -11.76
C GLU A 191 -5.24 14.66 -11.19
N LYS A 192 -5.62 14.76 -9.91
CA LYS A 192 -5.82 16.07 -9.22
C LYS A 192 -4.54 16.90 -9.18
N LEU A 193 -3.39 16.28 -8.93
CA LEU A 193 -2.11 17.00 -8.94
C LEU A 193 -1.75 17.46 -10.37
N GLN A 194 -2.09 16.71 -11.41
CA GLN A 194 -1.84 17.08 -12.81
C GLN A 194 -2.70 18.28 -13.24
N GLU A 195 -3.97 18.31 -12.84
CA GLU A 195 -4.85 19.47 -13.05
C GLU A 195 -4.23 20.72 -12.42
N ILE A 196 -3.80 20.64 -11.16
CA ILE A 196 -3.14 21.77 -10.45
C ILE A 196 -1.88 22.24 -11.21
N ASN A 197 -1.05 21.32 -11.68
CA ASN A 197 0.15 21.68 -12.45
C ASN A 197 -0.21 22.40 -13.76
N HIS A 198 -1.26 21.96 -14.44
CA HIS A 198 -1.73 22.60 -15.67
C HIS A 198 -2.24 24.03 -15.41
N TYR A 199 -2.93 24.27 -14.30
CA TYR A 199 -3.35 25.63 -13.91
C TYR A 199 -2.15 26.53 -13.58
N GLN A 200 -1.18 26.04 -12.79
CA GLN A 200 0.03 26.82 -12.45
C GLN A 200 0.89 27.18 -13.66
N VAL A 201 1.03 26.28 -14.65
CA VAL A 201 1.79 26.53 -15.87
C VAL A 201 0.99 27.35 -16.90
N GLY A 202 -0.34 27.27 -16.85
CA GLY A 202 -1.25 28.05 -17.69
C GLY A 202 -1.29 29.53 -17.34
N ASP A 203 -1.28 29.87 -16.04
CA ASP A 203 -1.23 31.26 -15.57
C ASP A 203 0.13 31.92 -15.78
N LEU A 204 1.24 31.16 -15.76
CA LEU A 204 2.57 31.69 -16.08
C LEU A 204 2.77 32.05 -17.57
N LYS A 205 1.81 31.70 -18.44
CA LYS A 205 1.85 31.97 -19.89
C LYS A 205 0.86 33.05 -20.34
N ARG A 206 0.09 33.65 -19.43
CA ARG A 206 -0.76 34.82 -19.68
C ARG A 206 -0.14 36.06 -19.06
#